data_AF-Q6DTY7-F1
#
_entry.id   AF-Q6DTY7-F1
#
_cell.length_a   1.000
_cell.length_b   1.000
_cell.length_c   1.000
_cell.angle_alpha   90.00
_cell.angle_beta   90.00
_cell.angle_gamma   90.00
#
_symmetry.space_group_name_H-M   'P 1'
#
loop_
_entity.id
_entity.type
_entity.pdbx_description
1 polymer ?
#
loop_
_entity_poly.entity_id
_entity_poly.type
_entity_poly.pdbx_seq_one_letter_code
_entity_poly.pdbx_strand_id
1 'polypeptide(L)'
;MASPRELTQNPLKKIWMPYSNGRPALHASQRGVCMTNCPTLIVMVGLPARGKTYISKKLTRYLNWIGVPTREFNVGQYRRDIVKTYKSFEFFLPDNEEGLKIRKQCALAALSDVRKFLSEEGGHVAVFDATNTTRERRAMIFNFGEQNGYKTFFVESICVDPEVVAANIVQVKLGSPDYVNRDSDEATEDFMRRIECYENSYESLDEDLDRDLSYIKIMDVGQSYVVNRVADHIQSRIVYYLMNIHVTPRSIYLCRHGESELNLKGRIGGDPGLSPRGREFSKHLAQFISDQNIKDLKVWTSQMKRTIQTAEALSVPYEQWKVLNEIDAGVCEEMTYEEIQDHYPLEFALRDQDKYRYRYPKGESYEDLVQRLEPVIMELERQENVLVICHQAVMRCLLAYFLDKAAEELPYLKCPLHTVLKLTPVAYGCKVESIFLNVAAVNTHRDRPQNVDISRPSEEALVTVPAHQ
;
A
#
# COMPACT_ATOMS: atom_id res chain seq x y z
N MET A 1 -25.39 -30.73 23.70
CA MET A 1 -24.38 -29.66 23.59
C MET A 1 -23.36 -30.09 22.56
N ALA A 2 -23.03 -29.27 21.56
CA ALA A 2 -21.90 -29.57 20.70
C ALA A 2 -20.63 -29.56 21.56
N SER A 3 -19.83 -30.63 21.51
CA SER A 3 -18.54 -30.65 22.20
C SER A 3 -17.68 -29.48 21.72
N PRO A 4 -16.86 -28.86 22.60
CA PRO A 4 -15.90 -27.86 22.15
C PRO A 4 -15.06 -28.46 21.01
N ARG A 5 -14.88 -27.70 19.93
CA ARG A 5 -14.06 -28.14 18.80
C ARG A 5 -12.63 -28.26 19.28
N GLU A 6 -11.99 -29.40 19.02
CA GLU A 6 -10.55 -29.51 19.19
C GLU A 6 -9.86 -28.50 18.28
N LEU A 7 -8.78 -27.88 18.78
CA LEU A 7 -8.01 -26.90 18.04
C LEU A 7 -6.60 -27.47 17.78
N THR A 8 -6.06 -27.15 16.62
CA THR A 8 -4.65 -27.38 16.28
C THR A 8 -4.01 -26.05 15.89
N GLN A 9 -2.70 -25.91 16.07
CA GLN A 9 -2.01 -24.70 15.68
C GLN A 9 -1.53 -24.81 14.23
N ASN A 10 -1.84 -23.81 13.41
CA ASN A 10 -1.29 -23.69 12.06
C ASN A 10 0.25 -23.62 12.14
N PRO A 11 0.99 -24.51 11.46
CA PRO A 11 2.45 -24.55 11.59
C PRO A 11 3.14 -23.32 10.98
N LEU A 12 2.55 -22.65 9.99
CA LEU A 12 3.12 -21.45 9.35
C LEU A 12 2.81 -20.18 10.16
N LYS A 13 1.53 -19.92 10.40
CA LYS A 13 1.03 -18.68 11.03
C LYS A 13 1.07 -18.70 12.56
N LYS A 14 1.25 -19.88 13.15
CA LYS A 14 1.19 -20.13 14.61
C LYS A 14 -0.13 -19.65 15.25
N ILE A 15 -1.25 -19.79 14.53
CA ILE A 15 -2.62 -19.46 15.00
C ILE A 15 -3.42 -20.74 15.28
N TRP A 16 -4.33 -20.71 16.26
CA TRP A 16 -5.21 -21.84 16.55
C TRP A 16 -6.36 -21.94 15.55
N MET A 17 -6.60 -23.15 15.04
CA MET A 17 -7.60 -23.46 14.03
C MET A 17 -8.39 -24.71 14.44
N PRO A 18 -9.69 -24.83 14.08
CA PRO A 18 -10.45 -26.04 14.31
C PRO A 18 -9.80 -27.28 13.68
N TYR A 19 -9.75 -28.37 14.45
CA TYR A 19 -9.28 -29.68 14.03
C TYR A 19 -10.47 -30.53 13.60
N SER A 20 -10.39 -31.15 12.41
CA SER A 20 -11.47 -31.99 11.87
C SER A 20 -10.89 -33.19 11.12
N ASN A 21 -11.34 -34.41 11.44
CA ASN A 21 -10.95 -35.66 10.77
C ASN A 21 -9.44 -35.89 10.67
N GLY A 22 -8.70 -35.66 11.77
CA GLY A 22 -7.27 -35.93 11.82
C GLY A 22 -6.39 -34.92 11.09
N ARG A 23 -6.96 -33.84 10.55
CA ARG A 23 -6.24 -32.76 9.87
C ARG A 23 -6.68 -31.41 10.44
N PRO A 24 -5.81 -30.37 10.43
CA PRO A 24 -6.31 -29.01 10.52
C PRO A 24 -7.44 -28.87 9.50
N ALA A 25 -8.60 -28.35 9.91
CA ALA A 25 -9.57 -27.95 8.91
C ALA A 25 -8.84 -26.95 8.01
N LEU A 26 -8.42 -27.39 6.81
CA LEU A 26 -8.22 -26.47 5.68
C LEU A 26 -9.47 -25.63 5.75
N HIS A 27 -9.34 -24.32 6.02
CA HIS A 27 -10.51 -23.47 6.15
C HIS A 27 -11.48 -23.93 5.05
N ALA A 28 -12.72 -24.25 5.41
CA ALA A 28 -13.75 -24.65 4.43
C ALA A 28 -14.07 -23.51 3.43
N SER A 29 -13.20 -22.52 3.35
CA SER A 29 -13.04 -21.55 2.31
C SER A 29 -11.59 -21.06 2.36
N GLN A 30 -10.89 -20.92 1.25
CA GLN A 30 -9.72 -20.04 1.14
C GLN A 30 -10.01 -18.56 1.52
N ARG A 31 -11.16 -18.25 2.13
CA ARG A 31 -11.41 -16.95 2.74
C ARG A 31 -10.36 -16.79 3.84
N GLY A 32 -9.38 -15.94 3.57
CA GLY A 32 -8.53 -15.37 4.61
C GLY A 32 -9.39 -14.85 5.76
N VAL A 33 -8.79 -14.61 6.92
CA VAL A 33 -9.48 -13.98 8.05
C VAL A 33 -10.24 -12.76 7.51
N CYS A 34 -11.56 -12.87 7.45
CA CYS A 34 -12.40 -11.92 6.75
C CYS A 34 -12.53 -10.72 7.68
N MET A 35 -11.67 -9.70 7.49
CA MET A 35 -11.71 -8.48 8.32
C MET A 35 -13.04 -7.72 8.17
N THR A 36 -13.81 -8.02 7.13
CA THR A 36 -15.10 -7.42 6.84
C THR A 36 -16.20 -8.47 6.94
N ASN A 37 -17.21 -8.30 7.78
CA ASN A 37 -18.37 -9.22 7.80
C ASN A 37 -19.16 -9.20 6.48
N CYS A 38 -18.96 -8.18 5.65
CA CYS A 38 -19.66 -7.89 4.41
C CYS A 38 -18.69 -7.14 3.48
N PRO A 39 -18.53 -7.53 2.20
CA PRO A 39 -17.71 -6.79 1.25
C PRO A 39 -18.15 -5.33 1.09
N THR A 40 -17.21 -4.44 0.77
CA THR A 40 -17.47 -3.00 0.64
C THR A 40 -17.29 -2.52 -0.79
N LEU A 41 -18.29 -1.81 -1.32
CA LEU A 41 -18.23 -1.07 -2.57
C LEU A 41 -17.97 0.42 -2.29
N ILE A 42 -16.76 0.88 -2.58
CA ILE A 42 -16.41 2.29 -2.53
C ILE A 42 -16.81 2.93 -3.84
N VAL A 43 -17.56 4.03 -3.79
CA VAL A 43 -18.03 4.75 -4.97
C VAL A 43 -17.40 6.14 -4.99
N MET A 44 -16.53 6.39 -5.96
CA MET A 44 -15.90 7.69 -6.11
C MET A 44 -16.91 8.70 -6.68
N VAL A 45 -16.93 9.92 -6.15
CA VAL A 45 -17.85 10.99 -6.59
C VAL A 45 -17.05 12.28 -6.83
N GLY A 46 -17.45 13.05 -7.84
CA GLY A 46 -16.90 14.38 -8.10
C GLY A 46 -16.53 14.62 -9.56
N LEU A 47 -16.28 15.88 -9.88
CA LEU A 47 -15.96 16.33 -11.24
C LEU A 47 -14.63 15.78 -11.78
N PRO A 48 -14.42 15.74 -13.10
CA PRO A 48 -13.12 15.38 -13.68
C PRO A 48 -11.98 16.27 -13.16
N ALA A 49 -10.74 15.75 -13.20
CA ALA A 49 -9.53 16.43 -12.72
C ALA A 49 -9.52 16.89 -11.24
N ARG A 50 -10.42 16.34 -10.39
CA ARG A 50 -10.46 16.67 -8.94
C ARG A 50 -9.65 15.75 -8.02
N GLY A 51 -8.95 14.74 -8.55
CA GLY A 51 -8.10 13.85 -7.75
C GLY A 51 -8.69 12.47 -7.39
N LYS A 52 -9.91 12.14 -7.84
CA LYS A 52 -10.54 10.82 -7.59
C LYS A 52 -9.63 9.62 -7.88
N THR A 53 -9.14 9.47 -9.12
CA THR A 53 -8.27 8.34 -9.50
C THR A 53 -6.98 8.28 -8.67
N TYR A 54 -6.45 9.42 -8.24
CA TYR A 54 -5.30 9.46 -7.33
C TYR A 54 -5.67 8.88 -5.97
N ILE A 55 -6.78 9.33 -5.39
CA ILE A 55 -7.34 8.80 -4.14
C ILE A 55 -7.63 7.31 -4.26
N SER A 56 -8.30 6.86 -5.33
CA SER A 56 -8.65 5.47 -5.58
C SER A 56 -7.42 4.56 -5.59
N LYS A 57 -6.36 4.96 -6.30
CA LYS A 57 -5.12 4.18 -6.37
C LYS A 57 -4.38 4.14 -5.04
N LYS A 58 -4.23 5.29 -4.36
CA LYS A 58 -3.63 5.35 -3.03
C LYS A 58 -4.37 4.47 -2.03
N LEU A 59 -5.70 4.59 -1.99
CA LEU A 59 -6.54 3.81 -1.11
C LEU A 59 -6.46 2.30 -1.41
N THR A 60 -6.50 1.93 -2.69
CA THR A 60 -6.36 0.52 -3.12
C THR A 60 -5.02 -0.06 -2.69
N ARG A 61 -3.93 0.68 -2.89
CA ARG A 61 -2.58 0.28 -2.45
C ARG A 61 -2.50 0.11 -0.95
N TYR A 62 -3.01 1.07 -0.18
CA TYR A 62 -3.04 0.99 1.27
C TYR A 62 -3.83 -0.23 1.77
N LEU A 63 -5.05 -0.43 1.26
CA LEU A 63 -5.89 -1.54 1.67
C LEU A 63 -5.26 -2.89 1.31
N ASN A 64 -4.69 -3.04 0.11
CA ASN A 64 -3.95 -4.26 -0.24
C ASN A 64 -2.72 -4.47 0.64
N TRP A 65 -1.98 -3.40 0.96
CA TRP A 65 -0.79 -3.47 1.80
C TRP A 65 -1.12 -3.98 3.21
N ILE A 66 -2.22 -3.52 3.84
CA ILE A 66 -2.67 -4.05 5.14
C ILE A 66 -3.36 -5.43 5.05
N GLY A 67 -3.42 -6.05 3.86
CA GLY A 67 -3.99 -7.38 3.68
C GLY A 67 -5.51 -7.40 3.47
N VAL A 68 -6.11 -6.30 3.00
CA VAL A 68 -7.51 -6.23 2.56
C VAL A 68 -7.55 -6.29 1.02
N PRO A 69 -7.90 -7.45 0.42
CA PRO A 69 -7.95 -7.60 -1.04
C PRO A 69 -8.87 -6.56 -1.70
N THR A 70 -8.25 -5.63 -2.41
CA THR A 70 -8.92 -4.45 -2.97
C THR A 70 -8.59 -4.29 -4.45
N ARG A 71 -9.59 -3.95 -5.27
CA ARG A 71 -9.41 -3.68 -6.70
C ARG A 71 -10.15 -2.41 -7.13
N GLU A 72 -9.50 -1.61 -7.96
CA GLU A 72 -10.09 -0.45 -8.63
C GLU A 72 -10.76 -0.85 -9.94
N PHE A 73 -11.96 -0.30 -10.19
CA PHE A 73 -12.76 -0.46 -11.41
C PHE A 73 -12.98 0.92 -12.02
N ASN A 74 -12.06 1.33 -12.91
CA ASN A 74 -12.11 2.64 -13.55
C ASN A 74 -13.07 2.62 -14.75
N VAL A 75 -14.27 3.19 -14.60
CA VAL A 75 -15.31 3.18 -15.66
C VAL A 75 -14.85 3.89 -16.93
N GLY A 76 -13.91 4.84 -16.82
CA GLY A 76 -13.29 5.48 -17.96
C GLY A 76 -12.53 4.49 -18.86
N GLN A 77 -11.97 3.42 -18.29
CA GLN A 77 -11.30 2.36 -19.06
C GLN A 77 -12.30 1.54 -19.87
N TYR A 78 -13.39 1.09 -19.25
CA TYR A 78 -14.48 0.39 -19.94
C TYR A 78 -15.02 1.20 -21.14
N ARG A 79 -15.14 2.52 -20.99
CA ARG A 79 -15.53 3.40 -22.10
C ARG A 79 -14.47 3.42 -23.21
N ARG A 80 -13.17 3.44 -22.89
CA ARG A 80 -12.11 3.39 -23.91
C ARG A 80 -12.05 2.05 -24.65
N ASP A 81 -12.37 0.96 -23.96
CA ASP A 81 -12.37 -0.38 -24.56
C ASP A 81 -13.54 -0.54 -25.56
N ILE A 82 -14.69 0.08 -25.28
CA ILE A 82 -15.86 0.09 -26.17
C ILE A 82 -15.71 1.15 -27.28
N VAL A 83 -15.41 2.39 -26.90
CA VAL A 83 -15.25 3.54 -27.81
C VAL A 83 -13.76 3.74 -28.07
N LYS A 84 -13.22 2.98 -29.02
CA LYS A 84 -11.78 2.97 -29.32
C LYS A 84 -11.21 4.33 -29.73
N THR A 85 -12.01 5.18 -30.36
CA THR A 85 -11.59 6.49 -30.83
C THR A 85 -12.38 7.56 -30.11
N TYR A 86 -11.75 8.20 -29.13
CA TYR A 86 -12.28 9.41 -28.52
C TYR A 86 -12.14 10.57 -29.52
N LYS A 87 -13.25 11.26 -29.80
CA LYS A 87 -13.27 12.39 -30.74
C LYS A 87 -13.13 13.72 -30.01
N SER A 88 -14.10 14.01 -29.13
CA SER A 88 -14.27 15.31 -28.47
C SER A 88 -15.14 15.18 -27.21
N PHE A 89 -15.19 16.27 -26.44
CA PHE A 89 -16.03 16.46 -25.27
C PHE A 89 -17.54 16.26 -25.55
N GLU A 90 -17.98 16.36 -26.80
CA GLU A 90 -19.37 16.18 -27.24
C GLU A 90 -19.95 14.83 -26.83
N PHE A 91 -19.11 13.80 -26.68
CA PHE A 91 -19.50 12.49 -26.16
C PHE A 91 -20.13 12.58 -24.74
N PHE A 92 -19.75 13.59 -23.98
CA PHE A 92 -20.16 13.78 -22.58
C PHE A 92 -21.33 14.74 -22.40
N LEU A 93 -21.78 15.41 -23.47
CA LEU A 93 -22.89 16.34 -23.40
C LEU A 93 -24.15 15.66 -22.80
N PRO A 94 -24.93 16.38 -21.97
CA PRO A 94 -26.14 15.83 -21.34
C PRO A 94 -27.24 15.42 -22.34
N ASP A 95 -27.32 16.06 -23.50
CA ASP A 95 -28.28 15.79 -24.57
C ASP A 95 -27.79 14.74 -25.59
N ASN A 96 -26.54 14.26 -25.46
CA ASN A 96 -26.03 13.18 -26.28
C ASN A 96 -26.55 11.81 -25.79
N GLU A 97 -27.68 11.37 -26.34
CA GLU A 97 -28.34 10.11 -25.99
C GLU A 97 -27.45 8.87 -26.22
N GLU A 98 -26.70 8.84 -27.32
CA GLU A 98 -25.77 7.75 -27.63
C GLU A 98 -24.65 7.67 -26.59
N GLY A 99 -24.03 8.81 -26.29
CA GLY A 99 -23.00 8.95 -25.27
C GLY A 99 -23.51 8.56 -23.87
N LEU A 100 -24.74 8.94 -23.52
CA LEU A 100 -25.39 8.52 -22.27
C LEU A 100 -25.61 7.00 -22.21
N LYS A 101 -26.11 6.40 -23.30
CA LYS A 101 -26.35 4.95 -23.40
C LYS A 101 -25.05 4.17 -23.23
N ILE A 102 -23.98 4.59 -23.91
CA ILE A 102 -22.65 3.97 -23.79
C ILE A 102 -22.11 4.12 -22.37
N ARG A 103 -22.14 5.33 -21.79
CA ARG A 103 -21.67 5.56 -20.41
C ARG A 103 -22.45 4.71 -19.39
N LYS A 104 -23.75 4.52 -19.59
CA LYS A 104 -24.57 3.62 -18.78
C LYS A 104 -24.12 2.16 -18.93
N GLN A 105 -23.90 1.69 -20.16
CA GLN A 105 -23.39 0.33 -20.41
C GLN A 105 -22.01 0.10 -19.79
N CYS A 106 -21.10 1.06 -19.89
CA CYS A 106 -19.76 0.97 -19.28
C CYS A 106 -19.84 0.79 -17.76
N ALA A 107 -20.70 1.58 -17.11
CA ALA A 107 -20.91 1.46 -15.67
C ALA A 107 -21.51 0.10 -15.28
N LEU A 108 -22.47 -0.42 -16.04
CA LEU A 108 -23.06 -1.74 -15.78
C LEU A 108 -22.05 -2.87 -15.99
N ALA A 109 -21.19 -2.77 -17.00
CA ALA A 109 -20.09 -3.72 -17.22
C ALA A 109 -19.11 -3.70 -16.03
N ALA A 110 -18.69 -2.51 -15.60
CA ALA A 110 -17.84 -2.37 -14.42
C ALA A 110 -18.50 -2.93 -13.15
N LEU A 111 -19.79 -2.69 -12.93
CA LEU A 111 -20.51 -3.29 -11.79
C LEU A 111 -20.61 -4.82 -11.89
N SER A 112 -20.73 -5.39 -13.09
CA SER A 112 -20.68 -6.84 -13.27
C SER A 112 -19.33 -7.42 -12.83
N ASP A 113 -18.22 -6.74 -13.16
CA ASP A 113 -16.88 -7.16 -12.74
C ASP A 113 -16.65 -6.93 -11.23
N VAL A 114 -17.22 -5.86 -10.65
CA VAL A 114 -17.27 -5.66 -9.20
C VAL A 114 -17.94 -6.86 -8.52
N ARG A 115 -19.09 -7.30 -9.03
CA ARG A 115 -19.81 -8.46 -8.47
C ARG A 115 -18.95 -9.71 -8.50
N LYS A 116 -18.35 -9.99 -9.66
CA LYS A 116 -17.47 -11.14 -9.83
C LYS A 116 -16.32 -11.09 -8.82
N PHE A 117 -15.65 -9.95 -8.69
CA PHE A 117 -14.54 -9.79 -7.76
C PHE A 117 -14.94 -9.98 -6.29
N LEU A 118 -16.00 -9.30 -5.83
CA LEU A 118 -16.42 -9.34 -4.43
C LEU A 118 -17.12 -10.64 -4.02
N SER A 119 -17.86 -11.27 -4.94
CA SER A 119 -18.65 -12.47 -4.63
C SER A 119 -17.95 -13.77 -5.00
N GLU A 120 -17.06 -13.79 -6.00
CA GLU A 120 -16.50 -15.02 -6.56
C GLU A 120 -14.97 -15.10 -6.40
N GLU A 121 -14.25 -13.98 -6.55
CA GLU A 121 -12.77 -13.96 -6.52
C GLU A 121 -12.17 -13.70 -5.12
N GLY A 122 -13.00 -13.60 -4.08
CA GLY A 122 -12.55 -13.36 -2.71
C GLY A 122 -12.12 -11.91 -2.43
N GLY A 123 -12.55 -10.96 -3.25
CA GLY A 123 -12.36 -9.53 -3.01
C GLY A 123 -13.11 -9.04 -1.78
N HIS A 124 -12.50 -8.14 -1.01
CA HIS A 124 -13.12 -7.54 0.17
C HIS A 124 -13.63 -6.13 -0.11
N VAL A 125 -12.90 -5.35 -0.91
CA VAL A 125 -13.24 -3.96 -1.24
C VAL A 125 -13.10 -3.68 -2.73
N ALA A 126 -14.14 -3.14 -3.36
CA ALA A 126 -14.10 -2.70 -4.75
C ALA A 126 -14.19 -1.18 -4.81
N VAL A 127 -13.26 -0.52 -5.53
CA VAL A 127 -13.28 0.93 -5.74
C VAL A 127 -13.84 1.23 -7.12
N PHE A 128 -15.08 1.67 -7.19
CA PHE A 128 -15.76 2.07 -8.42
C PHE A 128 -15.38 3.52 -8.77
N ASP A 129 -14.33 3.71 -9.59
CA ASP A 129 -13.82 5.03 -9.99
C ASP A 129 -14.56 5.55 -11.24
N ALA A 130 -15.44 6.53 -11.00
CA ALA A 130 -16.10 7.33 -12.02
C ALA A 130 -16.46 8.70 -11.44
N THR A 131 -17.07 9.57 -12.25
CA THR A 131 -17.52 10.90 -11.77
C THR A 131 -18.79 10.83 -10.92
N ASN A 132 -19.69 9.87 -11.22
CA ASN A 132 -20.92 9.59 -10.48
C ASN A 132 -21.70 10.86 -10.05
N THR A 133 -21.84 11.79 -11.00
CA THR A 133 -22.23 13.18 -10.75
C THR A 133 -23.68 13.37 -10.33
N THR A 134 -24.60 12.45 -10.66
CA THR A 134 -26.03 12.59 -10.33
C THR A 134 -26.45 11.69 -9.18
N ARG A 135 -27.47 12.11 -8.42
CA ARG A 135 -28.10 11.29 -7.37
C ARG A 135 -28.70 10.01 -7.94
N GLU A 136 -29.34 10.08 -9.11
CA GLU A 136 -29.87 8.91 -9.80
C GLU A 136 -28.78 7.86 -10.07
N ARG A 137 -27.59 8.31 -10.53
CA ARG A 137 -26.45 7.43 -10.77
C ARG A 137 -25.98 6.78 -9.47
N ARG A 138 -25.87 7.54 -8.38
CA ARG A 138 -25.45 7.02 -7.07
C ARG A 138 -26.48 6.06 -6.48
N ALA A 139 -27.77 6.36 -6.59
CA ALA A 139 -28.85 5.48 -6.16
C ALA A 139 -28.85 4.13 -6.91
N MET A 140 -28.58 4.16 -8.22
CA MET A 140 -28.43 2.92 -9.01
C MET A 140 -27.28 2.04 -8.48
N ILE A 141 -26.12 2.65 -8.17
CA ILE A 141 -24.96 1.93 -7.63
C ILE A 141 -25.22 1.44 -6.20
N PHE A 142 -25.86 2.26 -5.37
CA PHE A 142 -26.27 1.89 -4.01
C PHE A 142 -27.20 0.67 -4.03
N ASN A 143 -28.25 0.71 -4.87
CA ASN A 143 -29.18 -0.40 -5.03
C ASN A 143 -28.49 -1.68 -5.53
N PHE A 144 -27.51 -1.55 -6.43
CA PHE A 144 -26.67 -2.67 -6.85
C PHE A 144 -25.89 -3.26 -5.66
N GLY A 145 -25.32 -2.41 -4.79
CA GLY A 145 -24.64 -2.84 -3.57
C GLY A 145 -25.58 -3.64 -2.66
N GLU A 146 -26.75 -3.09 -2.34
CA GLU A 146 -27.77 -3.73 -1.51
C GLU A 146 -28.23 -5.08 -2.07
N GLN A 147 -28.51 -5.14 -3.38
CA GLN A 147 -28.96 -6.37 -4.06
C GLN A 147 -27.94 -7.51 -4.01
N ASN A 148 -26.65 -7.19 -3.91
CA ASN A 148 -25.57 -8.18 -3.84
C ASN A 148 -25.01 -8.33 -2.41
N GLY A 149 -25.62 -7.67 -1.42
CA GLY A 149 -25.21 -7.75 -0.02
C GLY A 149 -23.84 -7.10 0.24
N TYR A 150 -23.55 -5.98 -0.41
CA TYR A 150 -22.35 -5.17 -0.19
C TYR A 150 -22.72 -3.89 0.56
N LYS A 151 -21.85 -3.46 1.47
CA LYS A 151 -21.94 -2.10 2.03
C LYS A 151 -21.43 -1.09 1.01
N THR A 152 -22.14 0.00 0.84
CA THR A 152 -21.72 1.09 -0.06
C THR A 152 -21.12 2.24 0.76
N PHE A 153 -19.96 2.75 0.36
CA PHE A 153 -19.31 3.92 0.95
C PHE A 153 -18.91 4.93 -0.12
N PHE A 154 -19.42 6.15 -0.07
CA PHE A 154 -19.10 7.17 -1.09
C PHE A 154 -17.88 8.00 -0.67
N VAL A 155 -16.95 8.21 -1.61
CA VAL A 155 -15.78 9.08 -1.42
C VAL A 155 -15.86 10.20 -2.44
N GLU A 156 -16.28 11.37 -2.00
CA GLU A 156 -16.39 12.54 -2.85
C GLU A 156 -15.14 13.40 -2.78
N SER A 157 -14.61 13.76 -3.95
CA SER A 157 -13.42 14.59 -4.10
C SER A 157 -13.80 15.91 -4.76
N ILE A 158 -13.72 16.98 -3.97
CA ILE A 158 -14.08 18.35 -4.36
C ILE A 158 -12.81 19.19 -4.31
N CYS A 159 -12.59 19.98 -5.37
CA CYS A 159 -11.54 20.98 -5.41
C CYS A 159 -12.05 22.13 -6.27
N VAL A 160 -12.08 23.33 -5.69
CA VAL A 160 -12.50 24.57 -6.37
C VAL A 160 -11.32 25.41 -6.83
N ASP A 161 -10.10 25.05 -6.45
CA ASP A 161 -8.87 25.73 -6.84
C ASP A 161 -8.55 25.51 -8.34
N PRO A 162 -8.60 26.57 -9.17
CA PRO A 162 -8.36 26.45 -10.60
C PRO A 162 -6.91 26.06 -10.94
N GLU A 163 -5.93 26.42 -10.11
CA GLU A 163 -4.52 26.09 -10.34
C GLU A 163 -4.28 24.58 -10.16
N VAL A 164 -4.87 24.00 -9.11
CA VAL A 164 -4.82 22.55 -8.87
C VAL A 164 -5.54 21.79 -9.97
N VAL A 165 -6.70 22.28 -10.42
CA VAL A 165 -7.45 21.66 -11.53
C VAL A 165 -6.63 21.70 -12.82
N ALA A 166 -6.05 22.84 -13.18
CA ALA A 166 -5.22 22.98 -14.37
C ALA A 166 -3.99 22.06 -14.31
N ALA A 167 -3.29 22.01 -13.16
CA ALA A 167 -2.15 21.12 -12.97
C ALA A 167 -2.54 19.65 -13.13
N ASN A 168 -3.69 19.23 -12.56
CA ASN A 168 -4.21 17.88 -12.71
C ASN A 168 -4.57 17.54 -14.16
N ILE A 169 -5.09 18.49 -14.95
CA ILE A 169 -5.37 18.25 -16.37
C ILE A 169 -4.07 17.93 -17.10
N VAL A 170 -3.09 18.82 -17.00
CA VAL A 170 -1.81 18.71 -17.73
C VAL A 170 -1.03 17.47 -17.30
N GLN A 171 -0.81 17.29 -16.01
CA GLN A 171 0.08 16.24 -15.50
C GLN A 171 -0.52 14.83 -15.59
N VAL A 172 -1.85 14.73 -15.57
CA VAL A 172 -2.53 13.45 -15.32
C VAL A 172 -3.48 13.06 -16.45
N LYS A 173 -4.18 14.02 -17.06
CA LYS A 173 -5.27 13.74 -18.01
C LYS A 173 -4.84 13.79 -19.47
N LEU A 174 -3.92 14.68 -19.83
CA LEU A 174 -3.41 14.77 -21.20
C LEU A 174 -2.60 13.54 -21.60
N GLY A 175 -1.96 12.84 -20.64
CA GLY A 175 -1.30 11.56 -20.89
C GLY A 175 -2.24 10.36 -21.04
N SER A 176 -3.56 10.56 -21.03
CA SER A 176 -4.53 9.47 -21.16
C SER A 176 -4.74 9.06 -22.62
N PRO A 177 -5.25 7.83 -22.89
CA PRO A 177 -5.47 7.36 -24.27
C PRO A 177 -6.43 8.22 -25.10
N ASP A 178 -7.23 9.08 -24.45
CA ASP A 178 -8.18 9.98 -25.10
C ASP A 178 -7.47 11.07 -25.94
N TYR A 179 -6.24 11.46 -25.57
CA TYR A 179 -5.54 12.61 -26.17
C TYR A 179 -4.22 12.24 -26.86
N VAL A 180 -4.06 10.95 -27.20
CA VAL A 180 -2.88 10.48 -27.95
C VAL A 180 -2.78 11.24 -29.26
N ASN A 181 -1.60 11.81 -29.55
CA ASN A 181 -1.30 12.61 -30.74
C ASN A 181 -2.14 13.90 -30.92
N ARG A 182 -2.78 14.40 -29.86
CA ARG A 182 -3.41 15.73 -29.85
C ARG A 182 -2.40 16.78 -29.39
N ASP A 183 -2.59 18.01 -29.86
CA ASP A 183 -1.86 19.15 -29.32
C ASP A 183 -2.26 19.40 -27.85
N SER A 184 -1.31 19.86 -27.03
CA SER A 184 -1.53 20.06 -25.60
C SER A 184 -2.58 21.12 -25.30
N ASP A 185 -2.63 22.19 -26.09
CA ASP A 185 -3.57 23.30 -25.88
C ASP A 185 -4.98 22.87 -26.31
N GLU A 186 -5.10 22.22 -27.49
CA GLU A 186 -6.37 21.64 -27.95
C GLU A 186 -6.92 20.60 -26.97
N ALA A 187 -6.05 19.72 -26.46
CA ALA A 187 -6.44 18.69 -25.51
C ALA A 187 -6.86 19.27 -24.16
N THR A 188 -6.22 20.35 -23.72
CA THR A 188 -6.61 21.09 -22.50
C THR A 188 -7.97 21.74 -22.68
N GLU A 189 -8.20 22.42 -23.80
CA GLU A 189 -9.50 23.05 -24.11
C GLU A 189 -10.63 22.02 -24.17
N ASP A 190 -10.43 20.90 -24.88
CA ASP A 190 -11.40 19.80 -24.92
C ASP A 190 -11.69 19.24 -23.52
N PHE A 191 -10.66 19.07 -22.70
CA PHE A 191 -10.84 18.56 -21.34
C PHE A 191 -11.59 19.54 -20.44
N MET A 192 -11.37 20.85 -20.60
CA MET A 192 -12.11 21.89 -19.89
C MET A 192 -13.59 21.87 -20.28
N ARG A 193 -13.91 21.81 -21.58
CA ARG A 193 -15.31 21.65 -22.04
C ARG A 193 -15.95 20.34 -21.56
N ARG A 194 -15.16 19.28 -21.45
CA ARG A 194 -15.60 18.03 -20.82
C ARG A 194 -15.96 18.25 -19.35
N ILE A 195 -15.23 19.05 -18.59
CA ILE A 195 -15.58 19.39 -17.20
C ILE A 195 -16.93 20.13 -17.16
N GLU A 196 -17.13 21.13 -18.00
CA GLU A 196 -18.38 21.90 -18.11
C GLU A 196 -19.60 21.01 -18.37
N CYS A 197 -19.44 19.98 -19.23
CA CYS A 197 -20.50 18.99 -19.48
C CYS A 197 -20.99 18.29 -18.20
N TYR A 198 -20.07 18.03 -17.26
CA TYR A 198 -20.41 17.41 -15.99
C TYR A 198 -20.93 18.41 -14.96
N GLU A 199 -20.39 19.63 -14.93
CA GLU A 199 -20.80 20.70 -13.99
C GLU A 199 -22.29 21.00 -14.08
N ASN A 200 -22.84 21.04 -15.30
CA ASN A 200 -24.27 21.29 -15.53
C ASN A 200 -25.22 20.25 -14.91
N SER A 201 -24.73 19.06 -14.55
CA SER A 201 -25.50 17.97 -13.97
C SER A 201 -24.94 17.49 -12.62
N TYR A 202 -23.99 18.23 -12.04
CA TYR A 202 -23.29 17.78 -10.85
C TYR A 202 -24.09 18.07 -9.59
N GLU A 203 -24.49 16.98 -8.93
CA GLU A 203 -25.18 16.97 -7.66
C GLU A 203 -24.23 16.43 -6.58
N SER A 204 -23.56 17.32 -5.85
CA SER A 204 -22.68 16.92 -4.74
C SER A 204 -23.44 16.15 -3.66
N LEU A 205 -22.74 15.32 -2.86
CA LEU A 205 -23.35 14.69 -1.69
C LEU A 205 -23.77 15.77 -0.70
N ASP A 206 -25.00 15.70 -0.24
CA ASP A 206 -25.64 16.72 0.58
C ASP A 206 -26.03 16.18 1.94
N GLU A 207 -25.83 16.99 2.99
CA GLU A 207 -26.03 16.57 4.38
C GLU A 207 -27.50 16.27 4.70
N ASP A 208 -28.45 16.90 3.99
CA ASP A 208 -29.88 16.68 4.19
C ASP A 208 -30.41 15.60 3.24
N LEU A 209 -30.13 15.72 1.94
CA LEU A 209 -30.67 14.83 0.91
C LEU A 209 -30.02 13.44 0.92
N ASP A 210 -28.73 13.36 1.26
CA ASP A 210 -27.94 12.12 1.26
C ASP A 210 -27.63 11.64 2.70
N ARG A 211 -28.34 12.17 3.72
CA ARG A 211 -28.12 11.93 5.16
C ARG A 211 -28.06 10.47 5.58
N ASP A 212 -28.74 9.60 4.84
CA ASP A 212 -28.86 8.18 5.14
C ASP A 212 -27.72 7.32 4.53
N LEU A 213 -26.85 7.92 3.69
CA LEU A 213 -25.72 7.25 3.04
C LEU A 213 -24.43 7.37 3.87
N SER A 214 -23.58 6.34 3.83
CA SER A 214 -22.22 6.41 4.39
C SER A 214 -21.27 7.08 3.41
N TYR A 215 -20.63 8.19 3.80
CA TYR A 215 -19.73 8.91 2.91
C TYR A 215 -18.64 9.73 3.61
N ILE A 216 -17.63 10.11 2.83
CA ILE A 216 -16.67 11.18 3.14
C ILE A 216 -16.57 12.14 1.97
N LYS A 217 -16.62 13.45 2.27
CA LYS A 217 -16.26 14.52 1.34
C LYS A 217 -14.87 15.01 1.68
N ILE A 218 -13.97 15.04 0.71
CA ILE A 218 -12.62 15.59 0.81
C ILE A 218 -12.62 16.88 -0.01
N MET A 219 -12.48 18.01 0.68
CA MET A 219 -12.57 19.33 0.07
C MET A 219 -11.19 19.98 0.00
N ASP A 220 -10.95 20.62 -1.14
CA ASP A 220 -9.76 21.45 -1.43
C ASP A 220 -8.47 20.75 -1.04
N VAL A 221 -8.32 19.56 -1.59
CA VAL A 221 -7.11 18.76 -1.48
C VAL A 221 -6.77 18.35 -0.03
N GLY A 222 -7.81 18.13 0.78
CA GLY A 222 -7.70 17.65 2.14
C GLY A 222 -7.62 18.75 3.20
N GLN A 223 -7.95 19.99 2.85
CA GLN A 223 -8.04 21.09 3.80
C GLN A 223 -9.22 20.92 4.77
N SER A 224 -10.32 20.33 4.32
CA SER A 224 -11.47 20.03 5.17
C SER A 224 -12.20 18.76 4.74
N TYR A 225 -12.92 18.16 5.69
CA TYR A 225 -13.60 16.89 5.52
C TYR A 225 -15.01 16.95 6.11
N VAL A 226 -15.97 16.30 5.45
CA VAL A 226 -17.28 15.96 6.03
C VAL A 226 -17.40 14.44 6.00
N VAL A 227 -17.68 13.83 7.15
CA VAL A 227 -17.81 12.37 7.27
C VAL A 227 -19.21 12.05 7.79
N ASN A 228 -19.96 11.22 7.07
CA ASN A 228 -21.31 10.83 7.43
C ASN A 228 -21.45 9.31 7.58
N ARG A 229 -22.12 8.89 8.65
CA ARG A 229 -22.54 7.50 8.92
C ARG A 229 -21.47 6.42 8.64
N VAL A 230 -20.30 6.53 9.24
CA VAL A 230 -19.27 5.47 9.19
C VAL A 230 -19.82 4.20 9.88
N ALA A 231 -20.04 3.15 9.10
CA ALA A 231 -20.83 2.00 9.53
C ALA A 231 -20.01 0.88 10.17
N ASP A 232 -18.69 0.83 9.94
CA ASP A 232 -17.84 -0.25 10.44
C ASP A 232 -16.34 0.08 10.44
N HIS A 233 -15.54 -0.92 10.83
CA HIS A 233 -14.08 -0.84 10.92
C HIS A 233 -13.40 -0.52 9.59
N ILE A 234 -13.85 -1.10 8.47
CA ILE A 234 -13.21 -0.86 7.18
C ILE A 234 -13.47 0.58 6.72
N GLN A 235 -14.69 1.08 6.88
CA GLN A 235 -15.02 2.48 6.60
C GLN A 235 -14.25 3.44 7.51
N SER A 236 -14.12 3.14 8.81
CA SER A 236 -13.31 3.93 9.74
C SER A 236 -11.84 3.99 9.32
N ARG A 237 -11.27 2.87 8.86
CA ARG A 237 -9.89 2.83 8.34
C ARG A 237 -9.73 3.62 7.04
N ILE A 238 -10.72 3.55 6.15
CA ILE A 238 -10.74 4.33 4.92
C ILE A 238 -10.74 5.83 5.28
N VAL A 239 -11.63 6.28 6.17
CA VAL A 239 -11.68 7.67 6.63
C VAL A 239 -10.34 8.09 7.24
N TYR A 240 -9.80 7.29 8.17
CA TYR A 240 -8.51 7.59 8.80
C TYR A 240 -7.39 7.73 7.77
N TYR A 241 -7.29 6.82 6.80
CA TYR A 241 -6.29 6.91 5.74
C TYR A 241 -6.48 8.16 4.87
N LEU A 242 -7.71 8.40 4.41
CA LEU A 242 -8.03 9.54 3.53
C LEU A 242 -7.82 10.90 4.19
N MET A 243 -7.87 10.99 5.52
CA MET A 243 -7.54 12.21 6.25
C MET A 243 -6.03 12.46 6.37
N ASN A 244 -5.19 11.45 6.15
CA ASN A 244 -3.74 11.54 6.29
C ASN A 244 -2.98 11.58 4.96
N ILE A 245 -3.67 11.42 3.81
CA ILE A 245 -3.00 11.48 2.51
C ILE A 245 -2.52 12.91 2.20
N HIS A 246 -1.22 13.08 2.01
CA HIS A 246 -0.63 14.33 1.58
C HIS A 246 -0.45 14.37 0.06
N VAL A 247 -0.74 15.53 -0.54
CA VAL A 247 -0.72 15.76 -2.00
C VAL A 247 0.48 16.51 -2.52
N THR A 248 1.22 17.24 -1.66
CA THR A 248 2.36 18.02 -2.15
C THR A 248 3.56 17.12 -2.52
N PRO A 249 4.37 17.54 -3.50
CA PRO A 249 5.61 16.85 -3.85
C PRO A 249 6.61 16.86 -2.69
N ARG A 250 7.16 15.68 -2.37
CA ARG A 250 8.14 15.51 -1.28
C ARG A 250 9.09 14.35 -1.55
N SER A 251 10.16 14.26 -0.76
CA SER A 251 11.07 13.11 -0.78
C SER A 251 11.09 12.38 0.55
N ILE A 252 10.95 11.06 0.50
CA ILE A 252 11.13 10.16 1.65
C ILE A 252 12.42 9.40 1.44
N TYR A 253 13.36 9.53 2.36
CA TYR A 253 14.64 8.83 2.32
C TYR A 253 14.55 7.61 3.23
N LEU A 254 14.82 6.44 2.69
CA LEU A 254 14.90 5.20 3.46
C LEU A 254 16.33 4.67 3.42
N CYS A 255 16.88 4.31 4.57
CA CYS A 255 18.08 3.51 4.63
C CYS A 255 18.01 2.52 5.78
N ARG A 256 18.84 1.50 5.70
CA ARG A 256 19.16 0.67 6.86
C ARG A 256 20.16 1.40 7.73
N HIS A 257 20.24 1.03 9.01
CA HIS A 257 21.40 1.32 9.84
C HIS A 257 22.72 0.92 9.13
N GLY A 258 23.84 1.51 9.55
CA GLY A 258 25.17 1.04 9.14
C GLY A 258 25.41 -0.43 9.51
N GLU A 259 26.30 -1.11 8.81
CA GLU A 259 26.67 -2.51 9.08
C GLU A 259 26.93 -2.74 10.58
N SER A 260 26.30 -3.76 11.16
CA SER A 260 26.46 -4.12 12.57
C SER A 260 27.46 -5.24 12.78
N GLU A 261 27.90 -5.43 14.04
CA GLU A 261 28.77 -6.55 14.43
C GLU A 261 28.13 -7.93 14.16
N LEU A 262 26.81 -8.07 14.27
CA LEU A 262 26.14 -9.34 13.90
C LEU A 262 25.98 -9.50 12.39
N ASN A 263 25.89 -8.41 11.62
CA ASN A 263 25.88 -8.54 10.16
C ASN A 263 27.17 -9.16 9.65
N LEU A 264 28.33 -8.76 10.19
CA LEU A 264 29.63 -9.37 9.85
C LEU A 264 29.62 -10.90 10.06
N LYS A 265 28.96 -11.36 11.12
CA LYS A 265 28.87 -12.76 11.54
C LYS A 265 27.69 -13.53 10.92
N GLY A 266 26.92 -12.92 10.01
CA GLY A 266 25.75 -13.56 9.40
C GLY A 266 24.59 -13.84 10.36
N ARG A 267 24.58 -13.23 11.55
CA ARG A 267 23.57 -13.48 12.59
C ARG A 267 22.38 -12.51 12.46
N ILE A 268 21.17 -13.02 12.63
CA ILE A 268 19.93 -12.24 12.55
C ILE A 268 19.50 -11.70 13.91
N GLY A 269 18.64 -10.67 13.95
CA GLY A 269 18.10 -10.12 15.19
C GLY A 269 19.14 -9.40 16.06
N GLY A 270 18.93 -9.47 17.37
CA GLY A 270 19.74 -8.88 18.42
C GLY A 270 19.74 -7.35 18.45
N ASP A 271 20.53 -6.80 19.37
CA ASP A 271 20.80 -5.36 19.43
C ASP A 271 22.31 -5.01 19.41
N PRO A 272 23.06 -5.45 18.39
CA PRO A 272 24.47 -5.11 18.26
C PRO A 272 24.67 -3.63 17.93
N GLY A 273 25.86 -3.13 18.27
CA GLY A 273 26.35 -1.86 17.76
C GLY A 273 26.86 -1.95 16.31
N LEU A 274 27.24 -0.79 15.78
CA LEU A 274 27.85 -0.65 14.46
C LEU A 274 29.28 -1.22 14.41
N SER A 275 29.59 -1.89 13.29
CA SER A 275 30.95 -2.25 12.88
C SER A 275 31.75 -0.99 12.52
N PRO A 276 33.09 -1.08 12.32
CA PRO A 276 33.88 0.04 11.82
C PRO A 276 33.34 0.62 10.50
N ARG A 277 32.95 -0.24 9.53
CA ARG A 277 32.36 0.20 8.26
C ARG A 277 30.95 0.78 8.46
N GLY A 278 30.18 0.26 9.43
CA GLY A 278 28.91 0.84 9.80
C GLY A 278 29.03 2.29 10.29
N ARG A 279 30.05 2.59 11.11
CA ARG A 279 30.33 3.96 11.59
C ARG A 279 30.83 4.87 10.47
N GLU A 280 31.61 4.33 9.53
CA GLU A 280 32.03 5.06 8.33
C GLU A 280 30.83 5.43 7.46
N PHE A 281 29.90 4.49 7.24
CA PHE A 281 28.64 4.77 6.56
C PHE A 281 27.84 5.88 7.25
N SER A 282 27.74 5.88 8.59
CA SER A 282 27.02 6.94 9.32
C SER A 282 27.57 8.34 9.03
N LYS A 283 28.90 8.47 8.89
CA LYS A 283 29.55 9.75 8.52
C LYS A 283 29.24 10.14 7.07
N HIS A 284 29.28 9.18 6.15
CA HIS A 284 28.92 9.42 4.75
C HIS A 284 27.44 9.78 4.60
N LEU A 285 26.56 9.16 5.40
CA LEU A 285 25.14 9.50 5.45
C LEU A 285 24.92 10.93 5.95
N ALA A 286 25.61 11.33 7.00
CA ALA A 286 25.56 12.71 7.51
C ALA A 286 25.99 13.72 6.44
N GLN A 287 27.11 13.45 5.75
CA GLN A 287 27.58 14.30 4.66
C GLN A 287 26.56 14.36 3.51
N PHE A 288 26.06 13.21 3.06
CA PHE A 288 25.06 13.13 1.98
C PHE A 288 23.81 13.95 2.32
N ILE A 289 23.25 13.78 3.51
CA ILE A 289 22.04 14.49 3.94
C ILE A 289 22.28 16.00 4.05
N SER A 290 23.43 16.40 4.58
CA SER A 290 23.85 17.81 4.61
C SER A 290 23.92 18.41 3.20
N ASP A 291 24.53 17.70 2.25
CA ASP A 291 24.70 18.17 0.86
C ASP A 291 23.37 18.31 0.11
N GLN A 292 22.35 17.51 0.47
CA GLN A 292 21.01 17.63 -0.12
C GLN A 292 20.29 18.94 0.28
N ASN A 293 20.74 19.65 1.34
CA ASN A 293 20.12 20.89 1.83
C ASN A 293 18.59 20.78 2.02
N ILE A 294 18.15 19.67 2.63
CA ILE A 294 16.72 19.33 2.73
C ILE A 294 16.07 20.19 3.81
N LYS A 295 15.09 21.01 3.40
CA LYS A 295 14.29 21.82 4.33
C LYS A 295 13.40 20.92 5.19
N ASP A 296 13.32 21.27 6.47
CA ASP A 296 12.42 20.66 7.46
C ASP A 296 12.52 19.13 7.54
N LEU A 297 13.72 18.58 7.31
CA LEU A 297 13.98 17.15 7.35
C LEU A 297 13.75 16.60 8.77
N LYS A 298 12.84 15.63 8.89
CA LYS A 298 12.70 14.81 10.09
C LYS A 298 13.53 13.54 9.96
N VAL A 299 14.15 13.11 11.06
CA VAL A 299 14.90 11.85 11.11
C VAL A 299 14.22 10.90 12.09
N TRP A 300 13.90 9.70 11.62
CA TRP A 300 13.28 8.66 12.44
C TRP A 300 14.20 7.45 12.55
N THR A 301 14.25 6.89 13.74
CA THR A 301 14.98 5.66 14.05
C THR A 301 14.08 4.67 14.77
N SER A 302 14.49 3.41 14.78
CA SER A 302 14.00 2.47 15.78
C SER A 302 14.64 2.73 17.15
N GLN A 303 14.30 1.90 18.15
CA GLN A 303 14.96 1.96 19.46
C GLN A 303 16.24 1.10 19.55
N MET A 304 16.67 0.49 18.45
CA MET A 304 17.84 -0.39 18.44
C MET A 304 19.13 0.43 18.33
N LYS A 305 20.15 0.02 19.08
CA LYS A 305 21.45 0.70 19.20
C LYS A 305 22.03 1.10 17.85
N ARG A 306 21.98 0.21 16.86
CA ARG A 306 22.54 0.45 15.51
C ARG A 306 21.86 1.55 14.69
N THR A 307 20.54 1.72 14.78
CA THR A 307 19.84 2.82 14.07
C THR A 307 20.12 4.14 14.75
N ILE A 308 20.10 4.16 16.09
CA ILE A 308 20.45 5.32 16.92
C ILE A 308 21.90 5.74 16.65
N GLN A 309 22.88 4.83 16.74
CA GLN A 309 24.29 5.11 16.44
C GLN A 309 24.53 5.61 15.00
N THR A 310 23.65 5.22 14.06
CA THR A 310 23.71 5.74 12.69
C THR A 310 23.21 7.19 12.65
N ALA A 311 22.09 7.48 13.31
CA ALA A 311 21.49 8.81 13.39
C ALA A 311 22.36 9.83 14.15
N GLU A 312 23.05 9.42 15.22
CA GLU A 312 23.91 10.29 16.02
C GLU A 312 24.99 11.00 15.18
N ALA A 313 25.48 10.35 14.12
CA ALA A 313 26.46 10.96 13.22
C ALA A 313 25.92 12.17 12.44
N LEU A 314 24.59 12.27 12.26
CA LEU A 314 23.96 13.37 11.53
C LEU A 314 23.95 14.67 12.35
N SER A 315 24.13 14.61 13.67
CA SER A 315 24.11 15.77 14.57
C SER A 315 22.82 16.62 14.47
N VAL A 316 21.69 15.98 14.16
CA VAL A 316 20.35 16.59 14.12
C VAL A 316 19.40 15.85 15.05
N PRO A 317 18.30 16.50 15.52
CA PRO A 317 17.28 15.82 16.29
C PRO A 317 16.68 14.64 15.52
N TYR A 318 16.44 13.53 16.22
CA TYR A 318 15.76 12.36 15.67
C TYR A 318 14.70 11.83 16.62
N GLU A 319 13.67 11.21 16.07
CA GLU A 319 12.57 10.60 16.82
C GLU A 319 12.72 9.08 16.84
N GLN A 320 12.61 8.47 18.01
CA GLN A 320 12.71 7.02 18.17
C GLN A 320 11.32 6.39 18.22
N TRP A 321 11.04 5.52 17.25
CA TRP A 321 9.75 4.84 17.12
C TRP A 321 9.94 3.34 17.39
N LYS A 322 9.39 2.83 18.49
CA LYS A 322 9.46 1.39 18.81
C LYS A 322 8.87 0.51 17.70
N VAL A 323 7.84 1.00 17.01
CA VAL A 323 7.22 0.31 15.86
C VAL A 323 8.14 0.20 14.64
N LEU A 324 9.28 0.91 14.60
CA LEU A 324 10.34 0.73 13.61
C LEU A 324 11.39 -0.31 14.01
N ASN A 325 11.30 -0.95 15.19
CA ASN A 325 12.20 -2.05 15.56
C ASN A 325 12.14 -3.17 14.51
N GLU A 326 13.29 -3.81 14.27
CA GLU A 326 13.38 -4.94 13.33
C GLU A 326 12.38 -6.05 13.69
N ILE A 327 12.03 -6.86 12.70
CA ILE A 327 11.22 -8.07 12.91
C ILE A 327 11.82 -8.92 14.04
N ASP A 328 10.98 -9.32 15.00
CA ASP A 328 11.38 -10.21 16.09
C ASP A 328 11.50 -11.66 15.59
N ALA A 329 12.72 -12.20 15.56
CA ALA A 329 12.99 -13.58 15.16
C ALA A 329 12.75 -14.60 16.30
N GLY A 330 12.28 -14.15 17.47
CA GLY A 330 11.89 -14.99 18.60
C GLY A 330 13.00 -15.93 19.04
N VAL A 331 12.75 -17.24 18.98
CA VAL A 331 13.74 -18.26 19.36
C VAL A 331 14.97 -18.33 18.43
N CYS A 332 14.92 -17.67 17.27
CA CYS A 332 16.00 -17.61 16.28
C CYS A 332 16.85 -16.34 16.38
N GLU A 333 16.60 -15.48 17.39
CA GLU A 333 17.42 -14.29 17.63
C GLU A 333 18.90 -14.65 17.81
N GLU A 334 19.77 -13.82 17.24
CA GLU A 334 21.23 -13.93 17.26
C GLU A 334 21.81 -15.22 16.62
N MET A 335 21.00 -16.01 15.92
CA MET A 335 21.46 -17.20 15.17
C MET A 335 21.85 -16.86 13.73
N THR A 336 22.77 -17.65 13.18
CA THR A 336 23.05 -17.76 11.74
C THR A 336 21.98 -18.63 11.05
N TYR A 337 21.88 -18.56 9.72
CA TYR A 337 20.93 -19.42 9.00
C TYR A 337 21.32 -20.90 9.09
N GLU A 338 22.61 -21.18 9.17
CA GLU A 338 23.21 -22.49 9.39
C GLU A 338 22.77 -23.07 10.74
N GLU A 339 22.88 -22.30 11.82
CA GLU A 339 22.41 -22.70 13.17
C GLU A 339 20.88 -22.90 13.20
N ILE A 340 20.11 -22.07 12.50
CA ILE A 340 18.64 -22.25 12.43
C ILE A 340 18.29 -23.53 11.67
N GLN A 341 18.99 -23.82 10.57
CA GLN A 341 18.79 -25.06 9.81
C GLN A 341 19.18 -26.30 10.63
N ASP A 342 20.22 -26.22 11.46
CA ASP A 342 20.64 -27.32 12.34
C ASP A 342 19.66 -27.54 13.51
N HIS A 343 19.32 -26.47 14.24
CA HIS A 343 18.49 -26.56 15.44
C HIS A 343 16.98 -26.64 15.15
N TYR A 344 16.52 -26.01 14.08
CA TYR A 344 15.11 -25.89 13.73
C TYR A 344 14.83 -26.11 12.23
N PRO A 345 15.22 -27.27 11.64
CA PRO A 345 15.11 -27.51 10.19
C PRO A 345 13.66 -27.38 9.67
N LEU A 346 12.69 -27.82 10.47
CA LEU A 346 11.27 -27.67 10.14
C LEU A 346 10.87 -26.20 10.03
N GLU A 347 11.29 -25.37 10.98
CA GLU A 347 10.98 -23.94 11.00
C GLU A 347 11.66 -23.21 9.84
N PHE A 348 12.90 -23.58 9.52
CA PHE A 348 13.64 -23.06 8.38
C PHE A 348 12.90 -23.34 7.05
N ALA A 349 12.44 -24.58 6.87
CA ALA A 349 11.68 -24.97 5.67
C ALA A 349 10.30 -24.28 5.60
N LEU A 350 9.55 -24.22 6.71
CA LEU A 350 8.26 -23.54 6.79
C LEU A 350 8.37 -22.05 6.44
N ARG A 351 9.42 -21.39 6.92
CA ARG A 351 9.72 -20.00 6.55
C ARG A 351 9.97 -19.83 5.06
N ASP A 352 10.59 -20.81 4.42
CA ASP A 352 10.89 -20.73 2.99
C ASP A 352 9.65 -20.98 2.12
N GLN A 353 8.66 -21.74 2.60
CA GLN A 353 7.40 -22.01 1.91
C GLN A 353 6.51 -20.75 1.78
N ASP A 354 6.31 -20.02 2.87
CA ASP A 354 5.57 -18.74 2.88
C ASP A 354 6.24 -17.76 3.85
N LYS A 355 7.30 -17.11 3.38
CA LYS A 355 8.10 -16.16 4.18
C LYS A 355 7.30 -14.96 4.67
N TYR A 356 6.21 -14.59 3.99
CA TYR A 356 5.39 -13.46 4.40
C TYR A 356 4.56 -13.79 5.64
N ARG A 357 3.89 -14.96 5.63
CA ARG A 357 2.96 -15.38 6.69
C ARG A 357 3.60 -16.25 7.77
N TYR A 358 4.80 -16.77 7.52
CA TYR A 358 5.55 -17.49 8.52
C TYR A 358 5.85 -16.60 9.72
N ARG A 359 5.43 -17.05 10.90
CA ARG A 359 5.74 -16.40 12.18
C ARG A 359 6.80 -17.20 12.91
N TYR A 360 7.91 -16.54 13.26
CA TYR A 360 8.92 -17.15 14.11
C TYR A 360 8.29 -17.60 15.45
N PRO A 361 8.68 -18.76 16.01
CA PRO A 361 8.22 -19.15 17.34
C PRO A 361 8.59 -18.08 18.36
N LYS A 362 7.58 -17.57 19.08
CA LYS A 362 7.69 -16.43 20.02
C LYS A 362 8.16 -15.10 19.40
N GLY A 363 8.08 -14.96 18.07
CA GLY A 363 8.43 -13.74 17.35
C GLY A 363 7.30 -13.29 16.40
N GLU A 364 7.69 -12.58 15.35
CA GLU A 364 6.81 -11.95 14.38
C GLU A 364 6.87 -12.62 13.00
N SER A 365 5.85 -12.37 12.17
CA SER A 365 5.89 -12.56 10.72
C SER A 365 6.06 -11.21 10.00
N TYR A 366 6.27 -11.23 8.68
CA TYR A 366 6.18 -9.99 7.90
C TYR A 366 4.75 -9.40 7.91
N GLU A 367 3.73 -10.27 7.94
CA GLU A 367 2.32 -9.85 8.08
C GLU A 367 2.08 -9.08 9.40
N ASP A 368 2.66 -9.55 10.52
CA ASP A 368 2.60 -8.84 11.80
C ASP A 368 3.33 -7.50 11.75
N LEU A 369 4.51 -7.49 11.12
CA LEU A 369 5.31 -6.29 10.96
C LEU A 369 4.58 -5.23 10.12
N VAL A 370 3.90 -5.62 9.04
CA VAL A 370 3.07 -4.71 8.23
C VAL A 370 1.98 -4.06 9.08
N GLN A 371 1.25 -4.85 9.88
CA GLN A 371 0.22 -4.32 10.77
C GLN A 371 0.81 -3.34 11.81
N ARG A 372 1.98 -3.66 12.36
CA ARG A 372 2.69 -2.79 13.32
C ARG A 372 3.18 -1.48 12.68
N LEU A 373 3.48 -1.48 11.38
CA LEU A 373 3.98 -0.31 10.66
C LEU A 373 2.89 0.60 10.09
N GLU A 374 1.61 0.26 10.25
CA GLU A 374 0.50 1.08 9.77
C GLU A 374 0.59 2.55 10.26
N PRO A 375 0.84 2.85 11.55
CA PRO A 375 1.00 4.24 12.00
C PRO A 375 2.18 4.97 11.35
N VAL A 376 3.26 4.26 10.99
CA VAL A 376 4.41 4.84 10.28
C VAL A 376 4.01 5.23 8.86
N ILE A 377 3.27 4.37 8.15
CA ILE A 377 2.77 4.70 6.81
C ILE A 377 1.83 5.90 6.85
N MET A 378 0.95 5.99 7.85
CA MET A 378 0.06 7.15 8.01
C MET A 378 0.86 8.43 8.21
N GLU A 379 1.88 8.40 9.07
CA GLU A 379 2.72 9.56 9.32
C GLU A 379 3.58 9.92 8.10
N LEU A 380 4.14 8.94 7.38
CA LEU A 380 4.85 9.17 6.12
C LEU A 380 3.93 9.70 5.01
N GLU A 381 2.66 9.29 5.01
CA GLU A 381 1.67 9.84 4.09
C GLU A 381 1.35 11.29 4.40
N ARG A 382 1.44 11.71 5.68
CA ARG A 382 1.10 13.05 6.16
C ARG A 382 2.25 14.07 6.12
N GLN A 383 3.47 13.62 6.43
CA GLN A 383 4.67 14.46 6.56
C GLN A 383 5.29 14.82 5.22
N GLU A 384 6.15 15.85 5.22
CA GLU A 384 6.98 16.25 4.08
C GLU A 384 8.28 15.42 3.99
N ASN A 385 9.45 16.04 4.15
CA ASN A 385 10.73 15.37 3.99
C ASN A 385 11.08 14.56 5.25
N VAL A 386 11.26 13.25 5.09
CA VAL A 386 11.58 12.35 6.19
C VAL A 386 12.73 11.42 5.79
N LEU A 387 13.72 11.25 6.66
CA LEU A 387 14.71 10.18 6.62
C LEU A 387 14.37 9.12 7.66
N VAL A 388 14.13 7.89 7.21
CA VAL A 388 13.89 6.75 8.09
C VAL A 388 15.12 5.83 8.07
N ILE A 389 15.84 5.79 9.19
CA ILE A 389 16.96 4.89 9.43
C ILE A 389 16.43 3.66 10.17
N CYS A 390 16.22 2.58 9.44
CA CYS A 390 15.53 1.39 9.93
C CYS A 390 16.35 0.12 9.67
N HIS A 391 15.66 -0.99 9.41
CA HIS A 391 16.23 -2.31 9.31
C HIS A 391 15.77 -3.02 8.04
N GLN A 392 16.23 -4.25 7.80
CA GLN A 392 15.98 -4.92 6.52
C GLN A 392 14.50 -5.27 6.35
N ALA A 393 13.86 -5.92 7.33
CA ALA A 393 12.46 -6.31 7.16
C ALA A 393 11.54 -5.08 7.20
N VAL A 394 11.84 -4.12 8.09
CA VAL A 394 11.10 -2.84 8.18
C VAL A 394 11.16 -2.07 6.87
N MET A 395 12.37 -1.87 6.31
CA MET A 395 12.54 -1.15 5.05
C MET A 395 11.82 -1.84 3.89
N ARG A 396 11.78 -3.18 3.86
CA ARG A 396 11.02 -3.94 2.87
C ARG A 396 9.52 -3.68 2.98
N CYS A 397 8.96 -3.68 4.20
CA CYS A 397 7.54 -3.38 4.41
C CYS A 397 7.18 -1.96 3.95
N LEU A 398 8.00 -0.97 4.31
CA LEU A 398 7.80 0.42 3.89
C LEU A 398 7.93 0.57 2.36
N LEU A 399 8.96 -0.04 1.76
CA LEU A 399 9.18 0.02 0.32
C LEU A 399 8.05 -0.66 -0.45
N ALA A 400 7.55 -1.80 0.04
CA ALA A 400 6.43 -2.50 -0.57
C ALA A 400 5.16 -1.66 -0.61
N TYR A 401 4.90 -0.86 0.43
CA TYR A 401 3.79 0.09 0.42
C TYR A 401 3.95 1.13 -0.71
N PHE A 402 5.09 1.83 -0.78
CA PHE A 402 5.26 2.91 -1.76
C PHE A 402 5.36 2.41 -3.21
N LEU A 403 5.84 1.18 -3.41
CA LEU A 403 5.99 0.57 -4.73
C LEU A 403 4.84 -0.36 -5.13
N ASP A 404 3.77 -0.43 -4.33
CA ASP A 404 2.59 -1.26 -4.59
C ASP A 404 2.96 -2.72 -4.85
N LYS A 405 3.81 -3.29 -3.97
CA LYS A 405 4.31 -4.66 -4.09
C LYS A 405 3.44 -5.66 -3.35
N ALA A 406 3.21 -6.80 -3.97
CA ALA A 406 2.42 -7.87 -3.37
C ALA A 406 3.11 -8.46 -2.13
N ALA A 407 2.31 -9.03 -1.23
CA ALA A 407 2.77 -9.71 -0.03
C ALA A 407 3.83 -10.80 -0.31
N GLU A 408 3.77 -11.45 -1.48
CA GLU A 408 4.70 -12.50 -1.90
C GLU A 408 6.07 -11.95 -2.33
N GLU A 409 6.12 -10.71 -2.85
CA GLU A 409 7.36 -10.04 -3.26
C GLU A 409 8.05 -9.35 -2.08
N LEU A 410 7.26 -8.82 -1.14
CA LEU A 410 7.71 -7.95 -0.04
C LEU A 410 8.91 -8.53 0.75
N PRO A 411 8.92 -9.80 1.21
CA PRO A 411 10.05 -10.37 1.96
C PRO A 411 11.34 -10.57 1.17
N TYR A 412 11.30 -10.31 -0.14
CA TYR A 412 12.41 -10.48 -1.07
C TYR A 412 12.80 -9.17 -1.78
N LEU A 413 12.25 -8.02 -1.35
CA LEU A 413 12.75 -6.73 -1.83
C LEU A 413 14.22 -6.54 -1.41
N LYS A 414 15.02 -5.96 -2.32
CA LYS A 414 16.44 -5.68 -2.10
C LYS A 414 16.58 -4.36 -1.35
N CYS A 415 17.06 -4.45 -0.12
CA CYS A 415 17.36 -3.32 0.76
C CYS A 415 18.82 -3.45 1.22
N PRO A 416 19.80 -3.10 0.37
CA PRO A 416 21.21 -3.26 0.69
C PRO A 416 21.63 -2.36 1.86
N LEU A 417 22.68 -2.78 2.57
CA LEU A 417 23.36 -1.91 3.52
C LEU A 417 24.02 -0.74 2.79
N HIS A 418 24.29 0.33 3.53
CA HIS A 418 25.07 1.49 3.10
C HIS A 418 24.54 2.21 1.83
N THR A 419 23.24 2.11 1.61
CA THR A 419 22.54 2.67 0.46
C THR A 419 21.32 3.44 0.95
N VAL A 420 21.12 4.64 0.41
CA VAL A 420 19.91 5.44 0.64
C VAL A 420 18.98 5.24 -0.55
N LEU A 421 17.72 4.93 -0.29
CA LEU A 421 16.66 4.98 -1.29
C LEU A 421 15.88 6.28 -1.12
N LYS A 422 15.94 7.16 -2.10
CA LYS A 422 15.08 8.36 -2.16
C LYS A 422 13.82 8.01 -2.93
N LEU A 423 12.70 8.07 -2.23
CA LEU A 423 11.36 7.85 -2.74
C LEU A 423 10.70 9.19 -3.03
N THR A 424 10.21 9.38 -4.24
CA THR A 424 9.42 10.56 -4.62
C THR A 424 8.04 10.10 -5.05
N PRO A 425 7.03 10.19 -4.18
CA PRO A 425 5.64 9.89 -4.52
C PRO A 425 5.18 10.73 -5.71
N VAL A 426 4.53 10.09 -6.67
CA VAL A 426 3.92 10.73 -7.84
C VAL A 426 2.46 10.29 -7.97
N ALA A 427 1.70 10.91 -8.87
CA ALA A 427 0.26 10.67 -8.99
C ALA A 427 -0.14 9.18 -9.11
N TYR A 428 0.71 8.35 -9.72
CA TYR A 428 0.41 6.94 -10.01
C TYR A 428 1.45 5.95 -9.52
N GLY A 429 2.28 6.33 -8.57
CA GLY A 429 3.33 5.45 -8.06
C GLY A 429 4.36 6.20 -7.24
N CYS A 430 5.58 5.70 -7.27
CA CYS A 430 6.70 6.31 -6.57
C CYS A 430 7.98 6.12 -7.39
N LYS A 431 8.70 7.21 -7.64
CA LYS A 431 10.05 7.13 -8.23
C LYS A 431 11.04 6.73 -7.15
N VAL A 432 12.00 5.88 -7.50
CA VAL A 432 13.05 5.41 -6.58
C VAL A 432 14.41 5.74 -7.16
N GLU A 433 15.19 6.49 -6.41
CA GLU A 433 16.61 6.70 -6.67
C GLU A 433 17.41 5.91 -5.63
N SER A 434 18.36 5.09 -6.07
CA SER A 434 19.22 4.30 -5.20
C SER A 434 20.62 4.89 -5.17
N ILE A 435 21.03 5.40 -4.00
CA ILE A 435 22.31 6.09 -3.81
C ILE A 435 23.19 5.27 -2.88
N PHE A 436 24.17 4.58 -3.44
CA PHE A 436 25.21 3.89 -2.65
C PHE A 436 26.22 4.92 -2.14
N LEU A 437 26.50 4.93 -0.83
CA LEU A 437 27.37 5.95 -0.22
C LEU A 437 28.86 5.59 -0.21
N ASN A 438 29.29 4.68 -1.09
CA ASN A 438 30.68 4.28 -1.31
C ASN A 438 31.39 3.69 -0.07
N VAL A 439 30.65 3.04 0.82
CA VAL A 439 31.20 2.30 1.96
C VAL A 439 30.83 0.83 1.81
N ALA A 440 31.81 -0.06 1.68
CA ALA A 440 31.57 -1.50 1.54
C ALA A 440 30.84 -2.07 2.76
N ALA A 441 30.00 -3.09 2.53
CA ALA A 441 29.33 -3.86 3.58
C ALA A 441 29.16 -5.32 3.14
N VAL A 442 28.88 -6.21 4.08
CA VAL A 442 28.41 -7.56 3.78
C VAL A 442 27.05 -7.53 3.06
N ASN A 443 26.79 -8.55 2.24
CA ASN A 443 25.46 -8.78 1.69
C ASN A 443 24.62 -9.55 2.71
N THR A 444 23.45 -9.03 3.09
CA THR A 444 22.50 -9.74 3.98
C THR A 444 21.22 -10.15 3.24
N HIS A 445 21.20 -10.02 1.91
CA HIS A 445 20.08 -10.42 1.09
C HIS A 445 20.12 -11.93 0.81
N ARG A 446 19.10 -12.64 1.27
CA ARG A 446 18.82 -14.04 0.90
C ARG A 446 17.73 -14.06 -0.17
N ASP A 447 18.08 -14.56 -1.35
CA ASP A 447 17.16 -14.75 -2.47
C ASP A 447 16.07 -15.79 -2.16
N ARG A 448 14.98 -15.80 -2.94
CA ARG A 448 13.90 -16.77 -2.79
C ARG A 448 14.42 -18.18 -3.13
N PRO A 449 14.37 -19.14 -2.19
CA PRO A 449 14.78 -20.52 -2.47
C PRO A 449 13.84 -21.17 -3.49
N GLN A 450 14.40 -22.01 -4.35
CA GLN A 450 13.64 -22.75 -5.36
C GLN A 450 13.00 -24.01 -4.76
N ASN A 451 13.75 -24.76 -3.95
CA ASN A 451 13.24 -25.90 -3.20
C ASN A 451 12.89 -25.48 -1.77
N VAL A 452 11.63 -25.71 -1.39
CA VAL A 452 11.07 -25.37 -0.07
C VAL A 452 10.57 -26.61 0.69
N ASP A 453 10.90 -27.81 0.22
CA ASP A 453 10.54 -29.07 0.87
C ASP A 453 11.19 -29.18 2.25
N ILE A 454 10.48 -29.78 3.20
CA ILE A 454 10.92 -29.95 4.60
C ILE A 454 11.99 -31.04 4.71
N SER A 455 11.98 -32.01 3.79
CA SER A 455 12.91 -33.14 3.74
C SER A 455 14.18 -32.89 2.93
N ARG A 456 14.35 -31.68 2.38
CA ARG A 456 15.53 -31.34 1.56
C ARG A 456 16.82 -31.36 2.40
N PRO A 457 17.97 -31.75 1.83
CA PRO A 457 19.26 -31.70 2.51
C PRO A 457 19.64 -30.28 2.94
N SER A 458 20.38 -30.14 4.04
CA SER A 458 20.84 -28.83 4.54
C SER A 458 21.68 -28.06 3.53
N GLU A 459 22.53 -28.76 2.75
CA GLU A 459 23.34 -28.15 1.68
C GLU A 459 22.46 -27.42 0.66
N GLU A 460 21.32 -28.01 0.28
CA GLU A 460 20.36 -27.41 -0.65
C GLU A 460 19.58 -26.25 0.00
N ALA A 461 19.20 -26.40 1.28
CA ALA A 461 18.48 -25.36 2.03
C ALA A 461 19.30 -24.05 2.18
N LEU A 462 20.62 -24.19 2.29
CA LEU A 462 21.55 -23.09 2.56
C LEU A 462 22.09 -22.42 1.29
N VAL A 463 21.79 -22.90 0.08
CA VAL A 463 22.30 -22.34 -1.19
C VAL A 463 22.03 -20.84 -1.35
N THR A 464 20.91 -20.34 -0.84
CA THR A 464 20.54 -18.91 -0.95
C THR A 464 21.03 -18.05 0.20
N VAL A 465 21.67 -18.65 1.22
CA VAL A 465 22.22 -17.92 2.36
C VAL A 465 23.46 -17.12 1.91
N PRO A 466 23.52 -15.81 2.17
CA PRO A 466 24.68 -15.02 1.80
C PRO A 466 25.88 -15.37 2.70
N ALA A 467 27.08 -15.39 2.10
CA ALA A 467 28.31 -15.63 2.82
C ALA A 467 28.57 -14.56 3.91
N HIS A 468 29.15 -14.99 5.03
CA HIS A 468 29.55 -14.14 6.15
C HIS A 468 30.96 -14.51 6.64
N GLN A 469 31.52 -13.70 7.56
CA GLN A 469 32.85 -13.92 8.12
C GLN A 469 32.91 -15.11 9.08
#